data_AF-A0FL16-F1
#
_entry.id   AF-A0FL16-F1
#
_cell.length_a   1.000
_cell.length_b   1.000
_cell.length_c   1.000
_cell.angle_alpha   90.00
_cell.angle_beta   90.00
_cell.angle_gamma   90.00
#
_symmetry.space_group_name_H-M   'P 1'
#
loop_
_entity.id
_entity.type
_entity.pdbx_description
1 polymer ?
#
loop_
_entity_poly.entity_id
_entity_poly.type
_entity_poly.pdbx_seq_one_letter_code
_entity_poly.pdbx_strand_id
1 'polypeptide(L)'
;VMQTLTQQLGEVVRSSDIDLLPTGPEAYFLTTLSPLSLKRLMVAFENQQRFCDLLDLDVVTLRDAELYQVSRTDLALPPRACLVCGGDAKACARSRRHGLPEVQQVVETIVKESASQTA
;
A
#
# COMPACT_ATOMS: atom_id res chain seq x y z
N VAL A 1 6.37 -7.03 -7.39
CA VAL A 1 5.92 -5.74 -6.83
C VAL A 1 6.90 -4.62 -7.14
N MET A 2 8.09 -4.56 -6.52
CA MET A 2 8.97 -3.39 -6.66
C MET A 2 9.35 -3.08 -8.12
N GLN A 3 9.73 -4.09 -8.91
CA GLN A 3 9.98 -3.90 -10.34
C GLN A 3 8.75 -3.36 -11.10
N THR A 4 7.57 -3.91 -10.83
CA THR A 4 6.30 -3.47 -11.44
C THR A 4 5.97 -2.02 -11.06
N LEU A 5 6.17 -1.65 -9.79
CA LEU A 5 5.93 -0.30 -9.30
C LEU A 5 6.90 0.69 -9.96
N THR A 6 8.19 0.35 -10.02
CA THR A 6 9.19 1.15 -10.74
C THR A 6 8.83 1.31 -12.21
N GLN A 7 8.39 0.24 -12.88
CA GLN A 7 7.96 0.30 -14.29
C GLN A 7 6.73 1.20 -14.48
N GLN A 8 5.74 1.10 -13.57
CA GLN A 8 4.52 1.89 -13.64
C GLN A 8 4.75 3.38 -13.34
N LEU A 9 5.69 3.70 -12.44
CA LEU A 9 6.08 5.08 -12.16
C LEU A 9 6.98 5.64 -13.28
N GLY A 10 7.84 4.82 -13.87
CA GLY A 10 8.67 5.17 -15.02
C GLY A 10 9.55 6.40 -14.78
N GLU A 11 9.54 7.34 -15.72
CA GLU A 11 10.42 8.51 -15.74
C GLU A 11 10.16 9.53 -14.62
N VAL A 12 9.06 9.39 -13.87
CA VAL A 12 8.75 10.31 -12.76
C VAL A 12 9.60 10.02 -11.53
N VAL A 13 10.22 8.85 -11.44
CA VAL A 13 11.15 8.48 -10.35
C VAL A 13 12.48 9.21 -10.55
N ARG A 14 12.87 10.02 -9.58
CA ARG A 14 14.17 10.72 -9.55
C ARG A 14 15.25 9.87 -8.91
N SER A 15 14.91 9.16 -7.85
CA SER A 15 15.77 8.20 -7.18
C SER A 15 14.92 7.16 -6.48
N SER A 16 15.50 5.99 -6.26
CA SER A 16 14.88 4.94 -5.47
C SER A 16 15.95 4.18 -4.70
N ASP A 17 15.66 3.87 -3.45
CA ASP A 17 16.45 2.97 -2.62
C ASP A 17 15.58 1.76 -2.28
N ILE A 18 16.14 0.55 -2.43
CA ILE A 18 15.42 -0.70 -2.20
C ILE A 18 16.27 -1.57 -1.29
N ASP A 19 15.72 -1.91 -0.14
CA ASP A 19 16.36 -2.74 0.87
C ASP A 19 15.67 -4.10 0.95
N LEU A 20 16.48 -5.17 0.95
CA LEU A 20 16.01 -6.53 1.16
C LEU A 20 16.28 -6.93 2.60
N LEU A 21 15.32 -6.68 3.48
CA LEU A 21 15.45 -6.93 4.91
C LEU A 21 14.89 -8.31 5.30
N PRO A 22 15.31 -8.89 6.44
CA PRO A 22 14.71 -10.11 6.98
C PRO A 22 13.20 -9.99 7.26
N THR A 23 12.71 -8.77 7.47
CA THR A 23 11.30 -8.44 7.68
C THR A 23 10.50 -8.33 6.37
N GLY A 24 11.19 -8.32 5.22
CA GLY A 24 10.62 -8.15 3.90
C GLY A 24 11.30 -7.03 3.09
N PRO A 25 11.02 -6.91 1.79
CA PRO A 25 11.52 -5.81 0.97
C PRO A 25 10.88 -4.48 1.36
N GLU A 26 11.71 -3.45 1.50
CA GLU A 26 11.30 -2.06 1.71
C GLU A 26 11.87 -1.19 0.59
N ALA A 27 11.16 -0.12 0.23
CA ALA A 27 11.60 0.78 -0.84
C ALA A 27 11.16 2.22 -0.61
N TYR A 28 12.07 3.14 -0.90
CA TYR A 28 11.83 4.58 -0.90
C TYR A 28 11.93 5.10 -2.33
N PHE A 29 10.94 5.89 -2.75
CA PHE A 29 10.90 6.49 -4.09
C PHE A 29 10.78 8.00 -3.97
N LEU A 30 11.73 8.73 -4.55
CA LEU A 30 11.60 10.16 -4.78
C LEU A 30 11.01 10.37 -6.17
N THR A 31 9.91 11.12 -6.27
CA THR A 31 9.23 11.33 -7.56
C THR A 31 8.97 12.80 -7.84
N THR A 32 8.72 13.14 -9.11
CA THR A 32 8.31 14.49 -9.55
C THR A 32 6.82 14.75 -9.48
N LEU A 33 6.02 13.73 -9.14
CA LEU A 33 4.57 13.85 -9.11
C LEU A 33 4.10 14.71 -7.93
N SER A 34 2.99 15.42 -8.12
CA SER A 34 2.33 16.06 -6.98
C SER A 34 1.90 15.01 -5.95
N PRO A 35 1.96 15.31 -4.64
CA PRO A 35 1.66 14.33 -3.59
C PRO A 35 0.27 13.68 -3.74
N LEU A 36 -0.75 14.46 -4.14
CA LEU A 36 -2.10 13.96 -4.39
C LEU A 36 -2.17 13.03 -5.61
N SER A 37 -1.45 13.34 -6.69
CA SER A 37 -1.41 12.48 -7.88
C SER A 37 -0.70 11.16 -7.59
N LEU A 38 0.44 11.23 -6.89
CA LEU A 38 1.18 10.04 -6.47
C LEU A 38 0.32 9.17 -5.54
N LYS A 39 -0.34 9.75 -4.53
CA LYS A 39 -1.19 8.97 -3.62
C LYS A 39 -2.37 8.32 -4.36
N ARG A 40 -2.93 8.98 -5.36
CA ARG A 40 -4.00 8.40 -6.20
C ARG A 40 -3.50 7.19 -6.99
N LEU A 41 -2.27 7.24 -7.53
CA LEU A 41 -1.63 6.10 -8.19
C LEU A 41 -1.31 4.97 -7.20
N MET A 42 -0.79 5.28 -6.01
CA MET A 42 -0.50 4.26 -4.99
C MET A 42 -1.77 3.53 -4.54
N VAL A 43 -2.85 4.27 -4.27
CA VAL A 43 -4.15 3.66 -3.96
C VAL A 43 -4.66 2.82 -5.13
N ALA A 44 -4.50 3.29 -6.37
CA ALA A 44 -4.89 2.48 -7.52
C ALA A 44 -4.08 1.17 -7.61
N PHE A 45 -2.76 1.25 -7.37
CA PHE A 45 -1.86 0.09 -7.35
C PHE A 45 -2.24 -0.93 -6.28
N GLU A 46 -2.52 -0.48 -5.06
CA GLU A 46 -3.00 -1.34 -3.96
C GLU A 46 -4.26 -2.13 -4.35
N ASN A 47 -5.15 -1.54 -5.15
CA ASN A 47 -6.41 -2.19 -5.57
C ASN A 47 -6.30 -2.95 -6.91
N GLN A 48 -5.12 -3.06 -7.54
CA GLN A 48 -4.98 -3.74 -8.85
C GLN A 48 -5.18 -5.25 -8.76
N GLN A 49 -4.65 -5.86 -7.72
CA GLN A 49 -4.69 -7.29 -7.48
C GLN A 49 -4.86 -7.54 -5.99
N ARG A 50 -5.50 -8.66 -5.62
CA ARG A 50 -5.73 -9.01 -4.22
C ARG A 50 -4.44 -9.09 -3.40
N PHE A 51 -3.32 -9.48 -4.01
CA PHE A 51 -2.01 -9.43 -3.34
C PHE A 51 -1.56 -8.01 -3.01
N CYS A 52 -1.86 -7.05 -3.90
CA CYS A 52 -1.50 -5.64 -3.69
C CYS A 52 -2.24 -5.04 -2.50
N ASP A 53 -3.37 -5.62 -2.07
CA ASP A 53 -3.98 -5.24 -0.81
C ASP A 53 -2.97 -5.44 0.33
N LEU A 54 -2.09 -6.44 0.34
CA LEU A 54 -1.14 -6.64 1.44
C LEU A 54 -0.03 -5.58 1.52
N LEU A 55 0.07 -4.70 0.53
CA LEU A 55 1.09 -3.66 0.47
C LEU A 55 0.71 -2.45 1.32
N ASP A 56 1.73 -1.75 1.78
CA ASP A 56 1.64 -0.48 2.47
C ASP A 56 2.36 0.59 1.63
N LEU A 57 1.61 1.34 0.82
CA LEU A 57 2.17 2.34 -0.10
C LEU A 57 1.81 3.76 0.36
N ASP A 58 2.72 4.34 1.13
CA ASP A 58 2.59 5.67 1.68
C ASP A 58 3.22 6.76 0.83
N VAL A 59 2.61 7.95 0.89
CA VAL A 59 3.09 9.15 0.23
C VAL A 59 3.30 10.21 1.28
N VAL A 60 4.54 10.65 1.43
CA VAL A 60 4.94 11.69 2.37
C VAL A 60 5.43 12.89 1.57
N THR A 61 5.11 14.09 2.05
CA THR A 61 5.55 15.36 1.48
C THR A 61 5.90 16.35 2.59
N LEU A 62 6.49 17.50 2.23
CA LEU A 62 6.69 18.60 3.17
C LEU A 62 5.53 19.60 3.02
N ARG A 63 4.88 19.93 4.13
CA ARG A 63 3.87 20.98 4.24
C ARG A 63 4.25 21.88 5.39
N ASP A 64 4.43 23.17 5.11
CA ASP A 64 4.85 24.15 6.12
C ASP A 64 6.15 23.75 6.86
N ALA A 65 7.09 23.17 6.11
CA ALA A 65 8.36 22.60 6.60
C ALA A 65 8.23 21.38 7.54
N GLU A 66 7.04 20.79 7.66
CA GLU A 66 6.82 19.55 8.42
C GLU A 66 6.45 18.38 7.50
N LEU A 67 6.77 17.16 7.95
CA LEU A 67 6.39 15.94 7.22
C LEU A 67 4.87 15.74 7.29
N TYR A 68 4.25 15.60 6.13
CA TYR A 68 2.84 15.34 5.97
C TYR A 68 2.61 14.07 5.17
N GLN A 69 1.93 13.09 5.77
CA GLN A 69 1.50 11.88 5.07
C GLN A 69 0.16 12.13 4.38
N VAL A 70 0.15 12.02 3.04
CA VAL A 70 -1.06 12.15 2.24
C VAL A 70 -1.94 10.93 2.45
N SER A 71 -3.15 11.19 2.95
CA SER A 71 -4.14 10.19 3.33
C SER A 71 -5.19 9.98 2.22
N ARG A 72 -6.02 8.94 2.39
CA ARG A 72 -7.19 8.71 1.52
C ARG A 72 -8.24 9.81 1.66
N THR A 73 -8.37 10.40 2.85
CA THR A 73 -9.28 11.52 3.12
C THR A 73 -8.89 12.80 2.37
N ASP A 74 -7.58 13.04 2.16
CA ASP A 74 -7.11 14.16 1.32
C ASP A 74 -7.57 14.04 -0.13
N LEU A 75 -7.87 12.82 -0.58
CA LEU A 75 -8.37 12.53 -1.94
C LEU A 75 -9.90 12.35 -1.99
N ALA A 76 -10.61 12.56 -0.88
CA ALA A 76 -12.03 12.24 -0.72
C ALA A 76 -12.37 10.77 -1.07
N LEU A 77 -11.44 9.85 -0.82
CA LEU A 77 -11.63 8.42 -1.05
C LEU A 77 -12.16 7.71 0.21
N PRO A 78 -12.95 6.63 0.06
CA PRO A 78 -13.40 5.84 1.20
C PRO A 78 -12.21 5.22 1.93
N PRO A 79 -12.36 4.87 3.23
CA PRO A 79 -11.34 4.16 3.97
C PRO A 79 -11.00 2.84 3.29
N ARG A 80 -9.82 2.31 3.61
CA ARG A 80 -9.39 1.01 3.12
C ARG A 80 -10.32 -0.09 3.67
N ALA A 81 -10.70 -1.03 2.81
CA ALA A 81 -11.53 -2.16 3.19
C ALA A 81 -10.75 -3.13 4.09
N CYS A 82 -11.41 -3.65 5.12
CA CYS A 82 -10.88 -4.68 5.99
C CYS A 82 -10.70 -5.97 5.20
N LEU A 83 -9.50 -6.58 5.27
CA LEU A 83 -9.21 -7.84 4.58
C LEU A 83 -10.17 -8.97 4.96
N VAL A 84 -10.70 -8.93 6.19
CA VAL A 84 -11.55 -9.99 6.73
C VAL A 84 -13.02 -9.79 6.38
N CYS A 85 -13.58 -8.59 6.64
CA CYS A 85 -15.03 -8.35 6.51
C CYS A 85 -15.44 -7.33 5.45
N GLY A 86 -14.49 -6.69 4.76
CA GLY A 86 -14.76 -5.65 3.76
C GLY A 86 -15.22 -4.29 4.32
N GLY A 87 -15.46 -4.18 5.63
CA GLY A 87 -15.81 -2.91 6.30
C GLY A 87 -14.62 -1.94 6.43
N ASP A 88 -14.76 -0.88 7.23
CA ASP A 88 -13.66 0.06 7.50
C ASP A 88 -12.53 -0.64 8.29
N ALA A 89 -11.35 -0.76 7.66
CA ALA A 89 -10.17 -1.41 8.26
C ALA A 89 -9.69 -0.70 9.53
N LYS A 90 -9.71 0.64 9.57
CA LYS A 90 -9.27 1.43 10.73
C LYS A 90 -10.21 1.22 11.91
N ALA A 91 -11.51 1.15 11.65
CA ALA A 91 -12.50 0.84 12.68
C ALA A 91 -12.32 -0.58 13.24
N CYS A 92 -12.08 -1.57 12.37
CA CYS A 92 -11.85 -2.96 12.77
C CYS A 92 -10.58 -3.11 13.60
N ALA A 93 -9.48 -2.47 13.19
CA ALA A 93 -8.22 -2.48 13.93
C ALA A 93 -8.36 -1.85 15.32
N ARG A 94 -8.98 -0.67 15.42
CA ARG A 94 -9.19 0.04 16.68
C ARG A 94 -10.05 -0.76 17.68
N SER A 95 -11.09 -1.43 17.17
CA SER A 95 -11.98 -2.24 18.00
C SER A 95 -11.45 -3.65 18.27
N ARG A 96 -10.34 -4.06 17.65
CA ARG A 96 -9.86 -5.45 17.63
C ARG A 96 -10.98 -6.42 17.24
N ARG A 97 -11.77 -6.03 16.24
CA ARG A 97 -12.95 -6.79 15.79
C ARG A 97 -12.60 -8.20 15.34
N HIS A 98 -11.43 -8.35 14.73
CA HIS A 98 -10.91 -9.61 14.21
C HIS A 98 -9.70 -10.04 15.04
N GLY A 99 -9.63 -11.32 15.35
CA GLY A 99 -8.49 -11.92 16.05
C GLY A 99 -7.28 -12.05 15.13
N LEU A 100 -6.09 -12.11 15.71
CA LEU A 100 -4.85 -12.34 14.96
C LEU A 100 -4.92 -13.62 14.08
N PRO A 101 -5.44 -14.78 14.54
CA PRO A 101 -5.50 -15.98 13.71
C PRO A 101 -6.38 -15.80 12.45
N GLU A 102 -7.48 -15.07 12.57
CA GLU A 102 -8.40 -14.80 11.46
C GLU A 102 -7.73 -13.91 10.40
N VAL A 103 -7.04 -12.86 10.84
CA VAL A 103 -6.27 -11.98 9.95
C VAL A 103 -5.15 -12.76 9.26
N GLN A 104 -4.40 -13.59 10.00
CA GLN A 104 -3.32 -14.42 9.45
C GLN A 104 -3.85 -15.39 8.40
N GLN A 105 -4.98 -16.06 8.64
CA GLN A 105 -5.58 -16.98 7.69
C GLN A 105 -5.97 -16.29 6.37
N VAL A 106 -6.53 -15.09 6.45
CA VAL A 106 -6.86 -14.29 5.25
C VAL A 106 -5.60 -13.88 4.51
N VAL A 107 -4.58 -13.38 5.20
CA VAL A 107 -3.29 -13.00 4.59
C VAL A 107 -2.64 -14.20 3.89
N GLU A 108 -2.57 -15.36 4.54
CA GLU A 108 -2.03 -16.59 3.94
C GLU A 108 -2.79 -17.00 2.68
N THR A 109 -4.12 -16.86 2.69
CA THR A 109 -4.96 -17.16 1.52
C THR A 109 -4.61 -16.25 0.35
N ILE A 110 -4.50 -14.95 0.61
CA ILE A 110 -4.10 -13.95 -0.41
C ILE A 110 -2.72 -14.27 -0.99
N VAL A 111 -1.75 -14.62 -0.14
CA VAL A 111 -0.40 -14.99 -0.57
C VAL A 111 -0.42 -16.26 -1.43
N LYS A 112 -1.13 -17.32 -1.01
CA LYS A 112 -1.23 -18.59 -1.75
C LYS A 112 -1.86 -18.39 -3.13
N GLU A 113 -2.95 -17.63 -3.22
CA GLU A 113 -3.62 -17.31 -4.48
C GLU A 113 -2.71 -16.57 -5.46
N SER A 114 -1.83 -15.69 -4.96
CA SER A 114 -0.90 -14.94 -5.79
C SER A 114 0.25 -15.79 -6.35
N ALA A 115 0.72 -16.78 -5.58
CA ALA A 115 1.78 -17.68 -6.03
C ALA A 115 1.31 -18.60 -7.18
N SER A 116 0.05 -19.04 -7.14
CA SER A 116 -0.55 -19.90 -8.17
C SER A 116 -0.85 -19.18 -9.50
N GLN A 117 -0.77 -17.85 -9.55
CA GLN A 117 -0.98 -17.04 -10.77
C GLN A 117 0.32 -16.73 -11.53
N THR A 118 1.47 -17.15 -10.98
CA THR A 118 2.80 -16.98 -11.58
C THR A 118 3.33 -18.22 -12.32
N ALA A 119 2.46 -19.23 -12.52
CA ALA A 119 2.79 -20.48 -13.22
C ALA A 119 2.31 -20.46 -14.68
#